data_AF-C0PL47-F1
#
_entry.id   AF-C0PL47-F1
#
_cell.length_a   1.000
_cell.length_b   1.000
_cell.length_c   1.000
_cell.angle_alpha   90.00
_cell.angle_beta   90.00
_cell.angle_gamma   90.00
#
_symmetry.space_group_name_H-M   'P 1'
#
loop_
_entity.id
_entity.type
_entity.pdbx_description
1 polymer ?
#
loop_
_entity_poly.entity_id
_entity_poly.type
_entity_poly.pdbx_seq_one_letter_code
_entity_poly.pdbx_strand_id
1 'polypeptide(L)'
;MTIVEAVLQLYTGKKRANILICAASNTAADHVLEKLLQGSHPIRPRDIFRLNAPSRQYEDVNTDFIKFCFFQDLVFKCPPLQALVQYKIIISTYTSSYLLQAEGIRQGHFTHIFLDEAGQASEPEAMVPLSGLCGRDTVVVLAGDPKQLGPVVYCREAERCGLGTSYLERLLTGFEQYQTGNANYVTKLVRNYRCHPAILELPSELFYEGELIACKEGESSAYDCIGLPNKSFPVLFVGIQGCDEREGNNPSWFNRIEVSKVVSIIRNLTRGEDVHESDIGVITPYRQQVAKIKKALEAFEMPSFKVGSVEQFQGQEREVIIISTVRSTVKHNEFDKFFNLGFLSNHRRFNVAITRAKSLLVIIGNPYIITKDRHWDRLLRYCADNGSYQGCPLPPPESPYSDDARFFSKYDEDQGGPSGQDYSQEPAYCNYNQEPVYCNYDDQEPSDFGSGHDTGVAQPEPASENQESWSEELPEDESQPFSNPQADVEETPKQDGEEGAAAAQGDAQADQSLTNDDSQLQDAGAGKYTFPPGWCDVSSIPATGWGD
;
A
#
# COMPACT_ATOMS: atom_id res chain seq x y z
N MET A 1 11.68 -3.71 -16.20
CA MET A 1 10.32 -3.15 -15.99
C MET A 1 9.88 -2.48 -17.27
N THR A 2 8.68 -2.79 -17.79
CA THR A 2 8.27 -2.41 -19.15
C THR A 2 8.11 -0.91 -19.35
N ILE A 3 7.54 -0.20 -18.38
CA ILE A 3 7.39 1.27 -18.42
C ILE A 3 8.75 1.95 -18.55
N VAL A 4 9.72 1.56 -17.72
CA VAL A 4 11.09 2.07 -17.72
C VAL A 4 11.74 1.91 -19.10
N GLU A 5 11.68 0.72 -19.69
CA GLU A 5 12.27 0.48 -21.00
C GLU A 5 11.55 1.26 -22.12
N ALA A 6 10.21 1.39 -22.07
CA ALA A 6 9.47 2.24 -22.98
C ALA A 6 9.88 3.73 -22.86
N VAL A 7 10.04 4.24 -21.64
CA VAL A 7 10.52 5.60 -21.36
C VAL A 7 11.95 5.81 -21.89
N LEU A 8 12.85 4.84 -21.68
CA LEU A 8 14.23 4.90 -22.20
C LEU A 8 14.28 4.92 -23.73
N GLN A 9 13.46 4.10 -24.40
CA GLN A 9 13.35 4.10 -25.86
C GLN A 9 12.76 5.40 -26.41
N LEU A 10 11.80 6.01 -25.72
CA LEU A 10 11.27 7.33 -26.07
C LEU A 10 12.32 8.43 -25.88
N TYR A 11 13.02 8.45 -24.74
CA TYR A 11 14.06 9.42 -24.41
C TYR A 11 15.23 9.40 -25.40
N THR A 12 15.68 8.19 -25.80
CA THR A 12 16.77 7.99 -26.76
C THR A 12 16.35 8.18 -28.22
N GLY A 13 15.23 7.58 -28.62
CA GLY A 13 14.78 7.55 -30.02
C GLY A 13 14.05 8.82 -30.48
N LYS A 14 13.29 9.50 -29.61
CA LYS A 14 12.50 10.69 -29.96
C LYS A 14 13.11 11.94 -29.32
N LYS A 15 13.92 12.70 -30.08
CA LYS A 15 14.56 13.95 -29.59
C LYS A 15 13.62 14.96 -28.93
N ARG A 16 12.36 15.02 -29.37
CA ARG A 16 11.28 15.91 -28.86
C ARG A 16 10.41 15.27 -27.76
N ALA A 17 10.73 14.07 -27.27
CA ALA A 17 9.97 13.46 -26.18
C ALA A 17 10.19 14.22 -24.87
N ASN A 18 9.09 14.80 -24.38
CA ASN A 18 8.92 15.24 -22.99
C ASN A 18 7.93 14.28 -22.33
N ILE A 19 8.29 13.74 -21.18
CA ILE A 19 7.64 12.59 -20.55
C ILE A 19 7.30 12.95 -19.10
N LEU A 20 6.04 12.79 -18.72
CA LEU A 20 5.60 12.79 -17.33
C LEU A 20 5.35 11.35 -16.91
N ILE A 21 5.78 10.98 -15.70
CA ILE A 21 5.42 9.72 -15.05
C ILE A 21 4.77 10.05 -13.70
N CYS A 22 3.54 9.57 -13.50
CA CYS A 22 2.79 9.71 -12.27
C CYS A 22 2.57 8.33 -11.66
N ALA A 23 2.81 8.17 -10.36
CA ALA A 23 2.54 6.93 -9.63
C ALA A 23 1.67 7.15 -8.38
N ALA A 24 0.99 6.10 -7.92
CA ALA A 24 0.00 6.18 -6.83
C ALA A 24 0.63 6.53 -5.46
N SER A 25 1.91 6.22 -5.28
CA SER A 25 2.64 6.46 -4.03
C SER A 25 4.04 7.00 -4.29
N ASN A 26 4.61 7.65 -3.27
CA ASN A 26 6.02 8.07 -3.32
C ASN A 26 6.97 6.89 -3.50
N THR A 27 6.71 5.74 -2.88
CA THR A 27 7.53 4.53 -3.04
C THR A 27 7.52 4.01 -4.47
N ALA A 28 6.37 4.00 -5.14
CA ALA A 28 6.28 3.61 -6.55
C ALA A 28 7.03 4.61 -7.46
N ALA A 29 6.82 5.91 -7.27
CA ALA A 29 7.52 6.96 -8.04
C ALA A 29 9.05 6.94 -7.83
N ASP A 30 9.51 6.63 -6.62
CA ASP A 30 10.94 6.50 -6.33
C ASP A 30 11.53 5.20 -6.91
N HIS A 31 10.76 4.11 -6.97
CA HIS A 31 11.17 2.87 -7.65
C HIS A 31 11.26 3.05 -9.18
N VAL A 32 10.34 3.83 -9.78
CA VAL A 32 10.45 4.25 -11.19
C VAL A 32 11.77 5.01 -11.42
N LEU A 33 12.10 5.97 -10.54
CA LEU A 33 13.37 6.71 -10.60
C LEU A 33 14.57 5.75 -10.48
N GLU A 34 14.58 4.87 -9.49
CA GLU A 34 15.62 3.86 -9.28
C GLU A 34 15.87 3.03 -10.55
N LYS A 35 14.81 2.51 -11.16
CA LYS A 35 14.90 1.65 -12.35
C LYS A 35 15.26 2.41 -13.63
N LEU A 36 14.92 3.70 -13.73
CA LEU A 36 15.40 4.57 -14.81
C LEU A 36 16.90 4.85 -14.69
N LEU A 37 17.43 5.01 -13.47
CA LEU A 37 18.86 5.22 -13.21
C LEU A 37 19.69 3.95 -13.40
N GLN A 38 19.13 2.78 -13.07
CA GLN A 38 19.67 1.44 -13.35
C GLN A 38 19.40 0.97 -14.80
N GLY A 39 18.86 1.83 -15.65
CA GLY A 39 18.32 1.48 -16.97
C GLY A 39 19.36 1.03 -17.99
N SER A 40 18.88 0.44 -19.08
CA SER A 40 19.67 0.01 -20.24
C SER A 40 20.49 1.14 -20.90
N HIS A 41 20.06 2.39 -20.71
CA HIS A 41 20.67 3.59 -21.28
C HIS A 41 20.81 4.68 -20.20
N PRO A 42 21.99 5.31 -20.04
CA PRO A 42 22.21 6.33 -19.02
C PRO A 42 21.46 7.63 -19.33
N ILE A 43 20.56 8.03 -18.43
CA ILE A 43 19.88 9.32 -18.46
C ILE A 43 20.82 10.39 -17.89
N ARG A 44 20.88 11.57 -18.51
CA ARG A 44 21.70 12.68 -18.01
C ARG A 44 21.02 13.29 -16.78
N PRO A 45 21.70 13.54 -15.65
CA PRO A 45 21.06 14.03 -14.43
C PRO A 45 20.21 15.31 -14.60
N ARG A 46 20.62 16.22 -15.50
CA ARG A 46 19.87 17.44 -15.84
C ARG A 46 18.61 17.21 -16.70
N ASP A 47 18.42 16.03 -17.27
CA ASP A 47 17.27 15.70 -18.12
C ASP A 47 16.13 15.05 -17.30
N ILE A 48 16.34 14.74 -16.02
CA ILE A 48 15.39 14.03 -15.15
C ILE A 48 15.14 14.77 -13.83
N PHE A 49 13.87 14.82 -13.40
CA PHE A 49 13.45 15.49 -12.17
C PHE A 49 12.41 14.67 -11.40
N ARG A 50 12.54 14.61 -10.08
CA ARG A 50 11.63 13.95 -9.13
C ARG A 50 10.89 15.01 -8.31
N LEU A 51 9.62 15.21 -8.64
CA LEU A 51 8.73 16.15 -7.96
C LEU A 51 8.10 15.51 -6.71
N ASN A 52 8.43 16.05 -5.54
CA ASN A 52 7.84 15.64 -4.26
C ASN A 52 6.85 16.68 -3.75
N ALA A 53 5.83 16.24 -3.00
CA ALA A 53 4.95 17.14 -2.27
C ALA A 53 5.71 17.88 -1.16
N PRO A 54 5.41 19.16 -0.86
CA PRO A 54 6.00 19.88 0.27
C PRO A 54 5.75 19.24 1.64
N SER A 55 4.75 18.36 1.76
CA SER A 55 4.44 17.59 2.97
C SER A 55 5.27 16.31 3.15
N ARG A 56 5.99 15.86 2.12
CA ARG A 56 6.89 14.71 2.22
C ARG A 56 8.11 15.09 3.07
N GLN A 57 8.44 14.29 4.08
CA GLN A 57 9.63 14.55 4.89
C GLN A 57 10.89 14.33 4.04
N TYR A 58 11.94 15.10 4.30
CA TYR A 58 13.19 15.03 3.55
C TYR A 58 13.90 13.69 3.78
N GLU A 59 13.83 13.22 5.02
CA GLU A 59 14.41 11.99 5.55
C GLU A 59 13.75 10.72 4.95
N ASP A 60 12.52 10.84 4.42
CA ASP A 60 11.81 9.75 3.73
C ASP A 60 12.34 9.51 2.30
N VAL A 61 13.29 10.31 1.80
CA VAL A 61 13.90 10.16 0.47
C VAL A 61 15.30 9.57 0.61
N ASN A 62 15.59 8.53 -0.16
CA ASN A 62 16.94 7.97 -0.26
C ASN A 62 17.94 9.08 -0.67
N THR A 63 19.05 9.19 0.05
CA THR A 63 20.11 10.18 -0.17
C THR A 63 20.61 10.23 -1.63
N ASP A 64 20.63 9.08 -2.32
CA ASP A 64 20.99 9.01 -3.73
C ASP A 64 19.98 9.67 -4.68
N PHE A 65 18.72 9.82 -4.25
CA PHE A 65 17.63 10.39 -5.04
C PHE A 65 17.44 11.89 -4.80
N ILE A 66 17.93 12.42 -3.67
CA ILE A 66 17.88 13.85 -3.32
C ILE A 66 18.40 14.75 -4.44
N LYS A 67 19.48 14.36 -5.14
CA LYS A 67 20.09 15.11 -6.24
C LYS A 67 19.21 15.28 -7.49
N PHE A 68 18.09 14.55 -7.58
CA PHE A 68 17.08 14.70 -8.63
C PHE A 68 15.82 15.44 -8.13
N CYS A 69 15.79 15.84 -6.87
CA CYS A 69 14.69 16.57 -6.25
C CYS A 69 15.02 18.07 -6.18
N PHE A 70 14.01 18.90 -5.94
CA PHE A 70 14.18 20.33 -5.68
C PHE A 70 13.59 20.67 -4.33
N PHE A 71 14.38 21.32 -3.49
CA PHE A 71 14.03 21.63 -2.11
C PHE A 71 14.75 22.89 -1.65
N GLN A 72 14.22 23.50 -0.60
CA GLN A 72 14.83 24.63 0.09
C GLN A 72 14.52 24.46 1.58
N ASP A 73 15.52 24.65 2.44
CA ASP A 73 15.37 24.53 3.90
C ASP A 73 14.76 23.17 4.33
N LEU A 74 15.20 22.09 3.67
CA LEU A 74 14.71 20.71 3.78
C LEU A 74 13.22 20.50 3.36
N VAL A 75 12.55 21.52 2.81
CA VAL A 75 11.18 21.39 2.29
C VAL A 75 11.20 21.26 0.76
N PHE A 76 10.57 20.20 0.23
CA PHE A 76 10.44 20.01 -1.22
C PHE A 76 9.55 21.08 -1.86
N LYS A 77 9.95 21.54 -3.04
CA LYS A 77 9.24 22.59 -3.82
C LYS A 77 9.19 22.21 -5.29
N CYS A 78 8.32 22.88 -6.05
CA CYS A 78 8.38 22.86 -7.51
C CYS A 78 9.44 23.87 -8.00
N PRO A 79 10.33 23.52 -8.94
CA PRO A 79 11.19 24.49 -9.63
C PRO A 79 10.36 25.50 -10.44
N PRO A 80 10.89 26.71 -10.70
CA PRO A 80 10.22 27.66 -11.58
C PRO A 80 10.15 27.14 -13.03
N LEU A 81 9.20 27.64 -13.80
CA LEU A 81 8.91 27.21 -15.18
C LEU A 81 10.14 27.06 -16.08
N GLN A 82 11.08 28.01 -16.00
CA GLN A 82 12.29 28.04 -16.83
C GLN A 82 13.22 26.84 -16.57
N ALA A 83 13.17 26.24 -15.38
CA ALA A 83 13.85 25.00 -15.06
C ALA A 83 13.01 23.78 -15.46
N LEU A 84 11.69 23.80 -15.17
CA LEU A 84 10.78 22.69 -15.49
C LEU A 84 10.82 22.29 -16.97
N VAL A 85 10.82 23.27 -17.88
CA VAL A 85 10.83 23.02 -19.34
C VAL A 85 12.16 22.46 -19.88
N GLN A 86 13.21 22.37 -19.07
CA GLN A 86 14.50 21.79 -19.45
C GLN A 86 14.55 20.28 -19.18
N TYR A 87 13.78 19.78 -18.21
CA TYR A 87 13.68 18.35 -17.93
C TYR A 87 12.91 17.63 -19.04
N LYS A 88 13.43 16.49 -19.47
CA LYS A 88 12.75 15.61 -20.41
C LYS A 88 11.87 14.57 -19.74
N ILE A 89 12.22 14.18 -18.52
CA ILE A 89 11.51 13.19 -17.72
C ILE A 89 11.19 13.82 -16.37
N ILE A 90 9.91 13.96 -16.05
CA ILE A 90 9.44 14.40 -14.73
C ILE A 90 8.70 13.24 -14.07
N ILE A 91 9.05 12.93 -12.82
CA ILE A 91 8.48 11.84 -12.04
C ILE A 91 7.78 12.42 -10.81
N SER A 92 6.48 12.20 -10.69
CA SER A 92 5.62 12.76 -9.65
C SER A 92 4.72 11.67 -9.06
N THR A 93 4.04 11.96 -7.95
CA THR A 93 2.77 11.28 -7.65
C THR A 93 1.66 11.87 -8.53
N TYR A 94 0.52 11.19 -8.66
CA TYR A 94 -0.67 11.75 -9.32
C TYR A 94 -1.05 13.10 -8.72
N THR A 95 -1.21 13.16 -7.40
CA THR A 95 -1.60 14.39 -6.70
C THR A 95 -0.57 15.49 -6.91
N SER A 96 0.73 15.23 -6.71
CA SER A 96 1.75 16.28 -6.81
C SER A 96 1.91 16.88 -8.22
N SER A 97 1.39 16.26 -9.29
CA SER A 97 1.51 16.82 -10.63
C SER A 97 0.73 18.13 -10.82
N TYR A 98 -0.22 18.47 -9.93
CA TYR A 98 -0.89 19.79 -9.97
C TYR A 98 0.13 20.93 -9.87
N LEU A 99 1.25 20.73 -9.15
CA LEU A 99 2.30 21.75 -8.99
C LEU A 99 2.96 22.13 -10.32
N LEU A 100 3.00 21.21 -11.30
CA LEU A 100 3.52 21.50 -12.64
C LEU A 100 2.60 22.50 -13.36
N GLN A 101 1.29 22.31 -13.25
CA GLN A 101 0.30 23.23 -13.81
C GLN A 101 0.32 24.57 -13.08
N ALA A 102 0.47 24.57 -11.74
CA ALA A 102 0.55 25.77 -10.92
C ALA A 102 1.77 26.65 -11.27
N GLU A 103 2.93 26.04 -11.53
CA GLU A 103 4.13 26.73 -12.04
C GLU A 103 4.03 27.11 -13.54
N GLY A 104 2.91 26.83 -14.21
CA GLY A 104 2.64 27.28 -15.58
C GLY A 104 3.07 26.32 -16.69
N ILE A 105 3.32 25.03 -16.41
CA ILE A 105 3.42 24.02 -17.46
C ILE A 105 2.07 23.90 -18.16
N ARG A 106 2.08 24.19 -19.46
CA ARG A 106 0.88 24.24 -20.30
C ARG A 106 0.45 22.84 -20.75
N GLN A 107 -0.85 22.69 -20.97
CA GLN A 107 -1.44 21.52 -21.62
C GLN A 107 -0.68 21.17 -22.92
N GLY A 108 -0.36 19.88 -23.10
CA GLY A 108 0.39 19.39 -24.27
C GLY A 108 1.91 19.61 -24.23
N HIS A 109 2.47 20.17 -23.14
CA HIS A 109 3.93 20.19 -22.94
C HIS A 109 4.54 18.78 -22.91
N PHE A 110 3.83 17.84 -22.26
CA PHE A 110 4.21 16.43 -22.25
C PHE A 110 3.68 15.72 -23.50
N THR A 111 4.61 15.15 -24.26
CA THR A 111 4.29 14.30 -25.42
C THR A 111 3.77 12.93 -24.99
N HIS A 112 4.19 12.44 -23.82
CA HIS A 112 3.75 11.17 -23.26
C HIS A 112 3.50 11.35 -21.75
N ILE A 113 2.39 10.80 -21.23
CA ILE A 113 2.08 10.73 -19.81
C ILE A 113 1.90 9.26 -19.44
N PHE A 114 2.76 8.75 -18.55
CA PHE A 114 2.68 7.41 -18.01
C PHE A 114 2.03 7.46 -16.62
N LEU A 115 0.96 6.68 -16.44
CA LEU A 115 0.23 6.52 -15.20
C LEU A 115 0.55 5.12 -14.66
N ASP A 116 1.49 5.05 -13.72
CA ASP A 116 1.94 3.80 -13.09
C ASP A 116 1.09 3.49 -11.85
N GLU A 117 0.95 2.20 -11.53
CA GLU A 117 0.03 1.67 -10.54
C GLU A 117 -1.41 2.21 -10.68
N ALA A 118 -1.86 2.45 -11.93
CA ALA A 118 -3.13 3.09 -12.27
C ALA A 118 -4.39 2.29 -11.83
N GLY A 119 -4.24 1.02 -11.47
CA GLY A 119 -5.30 0.23 -10.84
C GLY A 119 -5.56 0.63 -9.37
N GLN A 120 -4.59 1.26 -8.71
CA GLN A 120 -4.64 1.66 -7.30
C GLN A 120 -5.18 3.07 -7.11
N ALA A 121 -5.06 3.93 -8.13
CA ALA A 121 -5.54 5.31 -8.10
C ALA A 121 -7.04 5.38 -8.41
N SER A 122 -7.79 6.15 -7.62
CA SER A 122 -9.16 6.50 -7.97
C SER A 122 -9.18 7.30 -9.27
N GLU A 123 -10.28 7.25 -10.01
CA GLU A 123 -10.38 8.02 -11.25
C GLU A 123 -10.14 9.53 -11.07
N PRO A 124 -10.67 10.22 -10.04
CA PRO A 124 -10.34 11.62 -9.79
C PRO A 124 -8.84 11.88 -9.59
N GLU A 125 -8.10 10.98 -8.94
CA GLU A 125 -6.64 11.08 -8.81
C GLU A 125 -5.93 10.92 -10.16
N ALA A 126 -6.36 9.94 -10.98
CA ALA A 126 -5.87 9.77 -12.34
C ALA A 126 -6.11 11.01 -13.23
N MET A 127 -7.18 11.77 -12.97
CA MET A 127 -7.50 13.00 -13.70
C MET A 127 -6.65 14.22 -13.31
N VAL A 128 -5.91 14.20 -12.20
CA VAL A 128 -5.04 15.33 -11.80
C VAL A 128 -3.96 15.64 -12.85
N PRO A 129 -3.14 14.68 -13.32
CA PRO A 129 -2.22 14.94 -14.44
C PRO A 129 -2.95 15.13 -15.77
N LEU A 130 -4.05 14.41 -16.02
CA LEU A 130 -4.68 14.39 -17.34
C LEU A 130 -5.42 15.69 -17.66
N SER A 131 -6.21 16.21 -16.72
CA SER A 131 -7.06 17.40 -16.95
C SER A 131 -6.27 18.66 -17.27
N GLY A 132 -5.12 18.88 -16.61
CA GLY A 132 -4.30 20.08 -16.78
C GLY A 132 -3.16 19.96 -17.79
N LEU A 133 -2.60 18.76 -17.99
CA LEU A 133 -1.32 18.58 -18.70
C LEU A 133 -1.46 17.80 -20.02
N CYS A 134 -2.52 17.00 -20.21
CA CYS A 134 -2.71 16.20 -21.43
C CYS A 134 -3.24 17.05 -22.59
N GLY A 135 -2.46 17.19 -23.66
CA GLY A 135 -2.88 17.83 -24.91
C GLY A 135 -3.47 16.86 -25.92
N ARG A 136 -3.95 17.41 -27.05
CA ARG A 136 -4.56 16.63 -28.15
C ARG A 136 -3.63 15.54 -28.72
N ASP A 137 -2.33 15.83 -28.78
CA ASP A 137 -1.31 14.94 -29.34
C ASP A 137 -0.49 14.21 -28.25
N THR A 138 -0.92 14.30 -26.98
CA THR A 138 -0.27 13.61 -25.86
C THR A 138 -0.68 12.14 -25.83
N VAL A 139 0.29 11.23 -25.83
CA VAL A 139 0.05 9.80 -25.66
C VAL A 139 -0.07 9.48 -24.16
N VAL A 140 -1.20 8.95 -23.73
CA VAL A 140 -1.38 8.50 -22.33
C VAL A 140 -1.22 6.98 -22.27
N VAL A 141 -0.41 6.50 -21.32
CA VAL A 141 -0.19 5.07 -21.07
C VAL A 141 -0.56 4.77 -19.62
N LEU A 142 -1.58 3.93 -19.42
CA LEU A 142 -1.94 3.42 -18.11
C LEU A 142 -1.26 2.07 -17.89
N ALA A 143 -0.65 1.88 -16.73
CA ALA A 143 -0.05 0.63 -16.33
C ALA A 143 -0.43 0.30 -14.88
N GLY A 144 -0.74 -0.95 -14.62
CA GLY A 144 -1.26 -1.42 -13.34
C GLY A 144 -2.04 -2.72 -13.54
N ASP A 145 -2.63 -3.22 -12.46
CA ASP A 145 -3.37 -4.49 -12.46
C ASP A 145 -4.73 -4.32 -11.77
N PRO A 146 -5.86 -4.39 -12.49
CA PRO A 146 -7.21 -4.25 -11.91
C PRO A 146 -7.61 -5.43 -11.02
N LYS A 147 -6.87 -6.56 -11.05
CA LYS A 147 -7.09 -7.73 -10.18
C LYS A 147 -6.31 -7.65 -8.87
N GLN A 148 -5.43 -6.66 -8.71
CA GLN A 148 -4.77 -6.33 -7.44
C GLN A 148 -5.55 -5.21 -6.71
N LEU A 149 -5.02 -4.75 -5.57
CA LEU A 149 -5.65 -3.74 -4.71
C LEU A 149 -6.05 -2.46 -5.49
N GLY A 150 -7.33 -2.10 -5.37
CA GLY A 150 -7.89 -0.88 -5.94
C GLY A 150 -7.79 0.35 -5.03
N PRO A 151 -8.47 1.45 -5.39
CA PRO A 151 -8.54 2.68 -4.60
C PRO A 151 -9.08 2.47 -3.18
N VAL A 152 -8.50 3.17 -2.20
CA VAL A 152 -8.93 3.09 -0.79
C VAL A 152 -10.06 4.10 -0.54
N VAL A 153 -11.30 3.62 -0.55
CA VAL A 153 -12.49 4.45 -0.30
C VAL A 153 -13.04 4.21 1.10
N TYR A 154 -13.01 5.24 1.95
CA TYR A 154 -13.53 5.15 3.33
C TYR A 154 -15.06 5.29 3.41
N CYS A 155 -15.66 6.07 2.51
CA CYS A 155 -17.10 6.26 2.47
C CYS A 155 -17.75 5.12 1.68
N ARG A 156 -18.43 4.21 2.37
CA ARG A 156 -19.14 3.07 1.74
C ARG A 156 -20.15 3.49 0.67
N GLU A 157 -20.75 4.67 0.81
CA GLU A 157 -21.70 5.17 -0.19
C GLU A 157 -20.97 5.66 -1.44
N ALA A 158 -19.81 6.32 -1.30
CA ALA A 158 -18.97 6.68 -2.44
C ALA A 158 -18.39 5.43 -3.14
N GLU A 159 -18.04 4.38 -2.36
CA GLU A 159 -17.61 3.08 -2.89
C GLU A 159 -18.70 2.43 -3.73
N ARG A 160 -19.95 2.39 -3.23
CA ARG A 160 -21.14 1.93 -3.96
C ARG A 160 -21.43 2.76 -5.21
N CYS A 161 -21.25 4.08 -5.16
CA CYS A 161 -21.36 4.97 -6.31
C CYS A 161 -20.16 4.88 -7.29
N GLY A 162 -19.28 3.87 -7.15
CA GLY A 162 -18.24 3.55 -8.12
C GLY A 162 -16.89 4.22 -7.90
N LEU A 163 -16.67 4.97 -6.81
CA LEU A 163 -15.36 5.59 -6.53
C LEU A 163 -14.26 4.55 -6.26
N GLY A 164 -14.63 3.31 -5.91
CA GLY A 164 -13.73 2.16 -5.82
C GLY A 164 -13.27 1.59 -7.17
N THR A 165 -13.81 2.08 -8.28
CA THR A 165 -13.38 1.71 -9.64
C THR A 165 -12.28 2.65 -10.10
N SER A 166 -11.10 2.11 -10.43
CA SER A 166 -10.01 2.92 -11.00
C SER A 166 -10.30 3.31 -12.46
N TYR A 167 -9.64 4.36 -12.95
CA TYR A 167 -9.78 4.75 -14.37
C TYR A 167 -9.31 3.62 -15.32
N LEU A 168 -8.25 2.89 -14.94
CA LEU A 168 -7.78 1.69 -15.66
C LEU A 168 -8.87 0.61 -15.72
N GLU A 169 -9.49 0.32 -14.58
CA GLU A 169 -10.55 -0.69 -14.48
C GLU A 169 -11.77 -0.29 -15.32
N ARG A 170 -12.25 0.96 -15.20
CA ARG A 170 -13.38 1.46 -16.00
C ARG A 170 -13.12 1.43 -17.51
N LEU A 171 -11.89 1.68 -17.96
CA LEU A 171 -11.52 1.51 -19.37
C LEU A 171 -11.64 0.04 -19.80
N LEU A 172 -11.03 -0.87 -19.03
CA LEU A 172 -11.00 -2.31 -19.34
C LEU A 172 -12.38 -2.98 -19.26
N THR A 173 -13.28 -2.52 -18.39
CA THR A 173 -14.62 -3.12 -18.20
C THR A 173 -15.76 -2.37 -18.87
N GLY A 174 -15.60 -1.08 -19.18
CA GLY A 174 -16.68 -0.22 -19.71
C GLY A 174 -16.61 0.09 -21.22
N PHE A 175 -15.54 -0.29 -21.92
CA PHE A 175 -15.31 0.08 -23.32
C PHE A 175 -14.84 -1.11 -24.16
N GLU A 176 -15.61 -1.43 -25.21
CA GLU A 176 -15.40 -2.56 -26.13
C GLU A 176 -13.97 -2.62 -26.71
N GLN A 177 -13.37 -1.46 -27.01
CA GLN A 177 -12.01 -1.35 -27.56
C GLN A 177 -10.93 -1.93 -26.64
N TYR A 178 -11.16 -1.88 -25.32
CA TYR A 178 -10.23 -2.36 -24.30
C TYR A 178 -10.65 -3.72 -23.73
N GLN A 179 -11.96 -3.96 -23.56
CA GLN A 179 -12.54 -5.26 -23.14
C GLN A 179 -12.06 -6.44 -23.99
N THR A 180 -11.97 -6.24 -25.30
CA THR A 180 -11.61 -7.30 -26.28
C THR A 180 -10.16 -7.77 -26.22
N GLY A 181 -9.33 -7.20 -25.33
CA GLY A 181 -7.90 -7.54 -25.24
C GLY A 181 -7.10 -7.19 -26.50
N ASN A 182 -7.63 -6.30 -27.34
CA ASN A 182 -7.03 -5.92 -28.61
C ASN A 182 -5.62 -5.34 -28.39
N ALA A 183 -4.61 -6.00 -28.96
CA ALA A 183 -3.19 -5.70 -28.78
C ALA A 183 -2.78 -4.27 -29.17
N ASN A 184 -3.60 -3.55 -29.94
CA ASN A 184 -3.37 -2.13 -30.27
C ASN A 184 -3.69 -1.17 -29.10
N TYR A 185 -4.49 -1.61 -28.12
CA TYR A 185 -4.95 -0.79 -26.99
C TYR A 185 -4.54 -1.37 -25.63
N VAL A 186 -4.47 -2.69 -25.49
CA VAL A 186 -4.16 -3.40 -24.24
C VAL A 186 -3.04 -4.41 -24.48
N THR A 187 -2.06 -4.47 -23.58
CA THR A 187 -0.99 -5.48 -23.61
C THR A 187 -0.86 -6.14 -22.24
N LYS A 188 -1.30 -7.40 -22.13
CA LYS A 188 -1.19 -8.20 -20.89
C LYS A 188 0.24 -8.76 -20.77
N LEU A 189 0.92 -8.43 -19.68
CA LEU A 189 2.28 -8.93 -19.40
C LEU A 189 2.20 -10.29 -18.69
N VAL A 190 2.09 -11.37 -19.47
CA VAL A 190 1.86 -12.72 -18.94
C VAL A 190 3.09 -13.41 -18.32
N ARG A 191 4.31 -12.99 -18.65
CA ARG A 191 5.55 -13.61 -18.11
C ARG A 191 5.89 -13.03 -16.74
N ASN A 192 5.83 -13.86 -15.71
CA ASN A 192 6.16 -13.51 -14.33
C ASN A 192 7.57 -13.98 -13.98
N TYR A 193 8.46 -13.03 -13.71
CA TYR A 193 9.87 -13.28 -13.34
C TYR A 193 10.12 -13.24 -11.83
N ARG A 194 9.07 -13.12 -11.01
CA ARG A 194 9.14 -12.94 -9.55
C ARG A 194 8.99 -14.26 -8.80
N CYS A 195 7.88 -14.95 -9.05
CA CYS A 195 7.39 -16.02 -8.19
C CYS A 195 7.89 -17.39 -8.66
N HIS A 196 8.18 -18.27 -7.71
CA HIS A 196 8.32 -19.71 -7.98
C HIS A 196 7.03 -20.25 -8.65
N PRO A 197 7.10 -21.19 -9.61
CA PRO A 197 5.92 -21.71 -10.32
C PRO A 197 4.76 -22.10 -9.41
N ALA A 198 5.02 -22.87 -8.35
CA ALA A 198 4.01 -23.29 -7.37
C ALA A 198 3.35 -22.13 -6.57
N ILE A 199 4.00 -20.96 -6.45
CA ILE A 199 3.38 -19.77 -5.85
C ILE A 199 2.47 -19.07 -6.87
N LEU A 200 2.82 -19.14 -8.17
CA LEU A 200 2.13 -18.44 -9.25
C LEU A 200 0.89 -19.17 -9.77
N GLU A 201 0.91 -20.51 -9.77
CA GLU A 201 -0.11 -21.37 -10.38
C GLU A 201 -1.54 -21.03 -9.92
N LEU A 202 -1.78 -21.04 -8.61
CA LEU A 202 -3.09 -20.75 -8.06
C LEU A 202 -3.59 -19.30 -8.33
N PRO A 203 -2.82 -18.22 -8.08
CA PRO A 203 -3.27 -16.88 -8.47
C PRO A 203 -3.45 -16.72 -9.99
N SER A 204 -2.64 -17.40 -10.82
CA SER A 204 -2.82 -17.44 -12.28
C SER A 204 -4.20 -17.97 -12.66
N GLU A 205 -4.58 -19.13 -12.12
CA GLU A 205 -5.90 -19.74 -12.33
C GLU A 205 -7.03 -18.84 -11.80
N LEU A 206 -6.94 -18.38 -10.55
CA LEU A 206 -8.03 -17.68 -9.87
C LEU A 206 -8.30 -16.25 -10.39
N PHE A 207 -7.30 -15.55 -10.92
CA PHE A 207 -7.42 -14.12 -11.26
C PHE A 207 -7.08 -13.77 -12.71
N TYR A 208 -6.36 -14.64 -13.42
CA TYR A 208 -5.78 -14.32 -14.73
C TYR A 208 -6.03 -15.39 -15.80
N GLU A 209 -7.01 -16.28 -15.57
CA GLU A 209 -7.46 -17.34 -16.51
C GLU A 209 -6.38 -18.38 -16.84
N GLY A 210 -5.43 -18.58 -15.93
CA GLY A 210 -4.30 -19.50 -16.10
C GLY A 210 -3.20 -18.98 -17.03
N GLU A 211 -3.32 -17.75 -17.55
CA GLU A 211 -2.38 -17.23 -18.56
C GLU A 211 -0.99 -16.85 -18.05
N LEU A 212 -0.78 -16.70 -16.73
CA LEU A 212 0.53 -16.28 -16.21
C LEU A 212 1.56 -17.41 -16.31
N ILE A 213 2.67 -17.10 -16.97
CA ILE A 213 3.79 -18.02 -17.22
C ILE A 213 4.90 -17.71 -16.23
N ALA A 214 5.28 -18.69 -15.40
CA ALA A 214 6.45 -18.57 -14.54
C ALA A 214 7.73 -18.57 -15.38
N CYS A 215 8.57 -17.55 -15.17
CA CYS A 215 9.86 -17.34 -15.86
C CYS A 215 10.97 -16.99 -14.85
N LYS A 216 10.77 -17.33 -13.57
CA LYS A 216 11.80 -17.18 -12.53
C LYS A 216 12.86 -18.27 -12.71
N GLU A 217 14.12 -17.87 -12.73
CA GLU A 217 15.28 -18.76 -12.75
C GLU A 217 15.82 -18.98 -11.31
N GLY A 218 16.27 -20.20 -10.99
CA GLY A 218 16.84 -20.57 -9.68
C GLY A 218 16.08 -21.67 -8.92
N GLU A 219 16.80 -22.43 -8.10
CA GLU A 219 16.25 -23.52 -7.28
C GLU A 219 15.86 -23.05 -5.87
N SER A 220 14.73 -23.50 -5.32
CA SER A 220 14.21 -23.11 -3.99
C SER A 220 14.83 -23.87 -2.80
N SER A 221 16.03 -24.45 -2.93
CA SER A 221 16.61 -25.38 -1.94
C SER A 221 17.02 -24.75 -0.59
N ALA A 222 17.06 -23.42 -0.49
CA ALA A 222 17.52 -22.70 0.71
C ALA A 222 16.61 -22.80 1.95
N TYR A 223 15.36 -23.31 1.82
CA TYR A 223 14.34 -23.21 2.88
C TYR A 223 13.99 -24.52 3.59
N ASP A 224 14.81 -25.57 3.43
CA ASP A 224 14.63 -26.85 4.13
C ASP A 224 14.57 -26.73 5.67
N CYS A 225 15.21 -25.69 6.22
CA CYS A 225 15.35 -25.43 7.66
C CYS A 225 14.03 -25.20 8.42
N ILE A 226 12.92 -24.87 7.74
CA ILE A 226 11.60 -24.73 8.36
C ILE A 226 10.80 -26.04 8.43
N GLY A 227 11.36 -27.14 7.91
CA GLY A 227 10.71 -28.45 7.93
C GLY A 227 9.54 -28.55 6.96
N LEU A 228 9.72 -28.09 5.71
CA LEU A 228 8.73 -28.27 4.63
C LEU A 228 8.38 -29.77 4.48
N PRO A 229 7.08 -30.15 4.51
CA PRO A 229 6.67 -31.54 4.24
C PRO A 229 7.08 -31.99 2.83
N ASN A 230 6.93 -31.08 1.86
CA ASN A 230 7.29 -31.30 0.47
C ASN A 230 8.31 -30.25 0.04
N LYS A 231 9.57 -30.67 -0.11
CA LYS A 231 10.70 -29.79 -0.45
C LYS A 231 10.62 -29.18 -1.85
N SER A 232 9.89 -29.79 -2.79
CA SER A 232 9.70 -29.23 -4.14
C SER A 232 8.53 -28.24 -4.23
N PHE A 233 7.79 -28.03 -3.13
CA PHE A 233 6.58 -27.22 -3.11
C PHE A 233 6.69 -26.11 -2.04
N PRO A 234 7.21 -24.91 -2.39
CA PRO A 234 7.48 -23.84 -1.44
C PRO A 234 6.24 -22.99 -1.11
N VAL A 235 5.11 -23.65 -0.89
CA VAL A 235 3.90 -23.06 -0.28
C VAL A 235 3.50 -23.95 0.88
N LEU A 236 3.55 -23.44 2.10
CA LEU A 236 3.26 -24.18 3.33
C LEU A 236 2.06 -23.59 4.04
N PHE A 237 1.05 -24.41 4.33
CA PHE A 237 -0.03 -24.03 5.24
C PHE A 237 0.16 -24.68 6.62
N VAL A 238 0.18 -23.86 7.68
CA VAL A 238 0.24 -24.28 9.08
C VAL A 238 -1.11 -24.01 9.76
N GLY A 239 -1.89 -25.08 9.95
CA GLY A 239 -3.16 -25.06 10.65
C GLY A 239 -3.00 -24.91 12.16
N ILE A 240 -3.49 -23.79 12.70
CA ILE A 240 -3.48 -23.48 14.14
C ILE A 240 -4.91 -23.21 14.60
N GLN A 241 -5.47 -24.11 15.43
CA GLN A 241 -6.65 -23.82 16.24
C GLN A 241 -6.21 -22.99 17.46
N GLY A 242 -6.15 -21.67 17.28
CA GLY A 242 -5.78 -20.73 18.34
C GLY A 242 -6.99 -20.07 19.00
N CYS A 243 -6.71 -19.03 19.79
CA CYS A 243 -7.72 -18.11 20.30
C CYS A 243 -7.40 -16.71 19.77
N ASP A 244 -8.34 -16.06 19.07
CA ASP A 244 -8.23 -14.64 18.76
C ASP A 244 -8.72 -13.78 19.93
N GLU A 245 -7.84 -12.93 20.43
CA GLU A 245 -7.99 -12.10 21.61
C GLU A 245 -8.11 -10.60 21.24
N ARG A 246 -8.62 -9.81 22.20
CA ARG A 246 -8.63 -8.34 22.17
C ARG A 246 -8.11 -7.79 23.50
N GLU A 247 -7.42 -6.65 23.46
CA GLU A 247 -6.96 -5.95 24.66
C GLU A 247 -7.91 -4.81 25.02
N GLY A 248 -8.72 -5.02 26.06
CA GLY A 248 -9.72 -4.06 26.51
C GLY A 248 -10.69 -3.67 25.38
N ASN A 249 -10.86 -2.36 25.18
CA ASN A 249 -11.74 -1.80 24.15
C ASN A 249 -11.08 -1.68 22.75
N ASN A 250 -9.88 -2.23 22.54
CA ASN A 250 -9.22 -2.18 21.23
C ASN A 250 -10.01 -3.03 20.20
N PRO A 251 -10.47 -2.46 19.07
CA PRO A 251 -11.25 -3.21 18.09
C PRO A 251 -10.42 -4.23 17.28
N SER A 252 -9.08 -4.17 17.36
CA SER A 252 -8.16 -5.01 16.59
C SER A 252 -7.82 -6.31 17.32
N TRP A 253 -7.83 -7.43 16.58
CA TRP A 253 -7.58 -8.78 17.10
C TRP A 253 -6.09 -9.15 17.04
N PHE A 254 -5.68 -10.11 17.88
CA PHE A 254 -4.38 -10.76 17.83
C PHE A 254 -4.50 -12.24 18.26
N ASN A 255 -3.54 -13.07 17.91
CA ASN A 255 -3.53 -14.51 18.23
C ASN A 255 -2.12 -14.90 18.65
N ARG A 256 -1.91 -15.14 19.95
CA ARG A 256 -0.58 -15.38 20.54
C ARG A 256 0.11 -16.63 19.99
N ILE A 257 -0.67 -17.66 19.64
CA ILE A 257 -0.15 -18.93 19.15
C ILE A 257 0.36 -18.75 17.71
N GLU A 258 -0.35 -17.99 16.87
CA GLU A 258 0.16 -17.57 15.58
C GLU A 258 1.43 -16.70 15.71
N VAL A 259 1.47 -15.72 16.64
CA VAL A 259 2.67 -14.91 16.88
C VAL A 259 3.87 -15.79 17.23
N SER A 260 3.69 -16.75 18.15
CA SER A 260 4.75 -17.69 18.54
C SER A 260 5.25 -18.51 17.35
N LYS A 261 4.35 -19.01 16.48
CA LYS A 261 4.73 -19.75 15.27
C LYS A 261 5.43 -18.86 14.24
N VAL A 262 4.98 -17.63 14.01
CA VAL A 262 5.65 -16.64 13.13
C VAL A 262 7.10 -16.46 13.57
N VAL A 263 7.32 -16.15 14.86
CA VAL A 263 8.66 -15.93 15.40
C VAL A 263 9.52 -17.20 15.36
N SER A 264 8.94 -18.38 15.63
CA SER A 264 9.64 -19.66 15.49
C SER A 264 10.09 -19.94 14.06
N ILE A 265 9.28 -19.62 13.05
CA ILE A 265 9.64 -19.80 11.63
C ILE A 265 10.72 -18.81 11.23
N ILE A 266 10.60 -17.53 11.61
CA ILE A 266 11.62 -16.50 11.35
C ILE A 266 12.97 -16.92 11.94
N ARG A 267 13.00 -17.31 13.22
CA ARG A 267 14.23 -17.77 13.90
C ARG A 267 14.81 -19.05 13.30
N ASN A 268 14.02 -19.88 12.62
CA ASN A 268 14.54 -21.07 11.93
C ASN A 268 15.15 -20.70 10.57
N LEU A 269 14.56 -19.74 9.85
CA LEU A 269 15.08 -19.23 8.57
C LEU A 269 16.42 -18.51 8.77
N THR A 270 16.52 -17.62 9.76
CA THR A 270 17.73 -16.82 10.04
C THR A 270 18.77 -17.56 10.91
N ARG A 271 18.75 -18.90 10.96
CA ARG A 271 19.82 -19.69 11.60
C ARG A 271 21.00 -19.95 10.68
N GLY A 272 20.76 -19.98 9.37
CA GLY A 272 21.81 -20.04 8.34
C GLY A 272 22.21 -18.64 7.89
N GLU A 273 23.29 -18.56 7.11
CA GLU A 273 23.78 -17.31 6.53
C GLU A 273 23.01 -16.93 5.23
N ASP A 274 22.23 -17.85 4.67
CA ASP A 274 21.58 -17.72 3.34
C ASP A 274 20.33 -16.83 3.29
N VAL A 275 19.78 -16.39 4.44
CA VAL A 275 18.53 -15.62 4.50
C VAL A 275 18.65 -14.45 5.49
N HIS A 276 18.62 -13.22 4.98
CA HIS A 276 18.71 -12.01 5.80
C HIS A 276 17.32 -11.51 6.26
N GLU A 277 17.28 -10.67 7.30
CA GLU A 277 16.03 -10.06 7.81
C GLU A 277 15.29 -9.24 6.73
N SER A 278 16.04 -8.66 5.78
CA SER A 278 15.50 -7.93 4.63
C SER A 278 14.68 -8.79 3.68
N ASP A 279 14.95 -10.09 3.64
CA ASP A 279 14.44 -11.02 2.64
C ASP A 279 13.11 -11.65 3.08
N ILE A 280 12.73 -11.41 4.34
CA ILE A 280 11.52 -11.92 4.97
C ILE A 280 10.51 -10.77 5.17
N GLY A 281 9.24 -11.04 4.89
CA GLY A 281 8.13 -10.14 5.21
C GLY A 281 7.00 -10.85 5.92
N VAL A 282 6.37 -10.17 6.88
CA VAL A 282 5.20 -10.68 7.61
C VAL A 282 3.97 -9.84 7.29
N ILE A 283 2.96 -10.47 6.71
CA ILE A 283 1.69 -9.85 6.35
C ILE A 283 0.61 -10.29 7.34
N THR A 284 -0.14 -9.36 7.90
CA THR A 284 -1.32 -9.69 8.73
C THR A 284 -2.40 -8.60 8.67
N PRO A 285 -3.70 -8.94 8.70
CA PRO A 285 -4.78 -7.94 8.63
C PRO A 285 -4.83 -6.95 9.80
N TYR A 286 -4.35 -7.36 10.97
CA TYR A 286 -4.72 -6.72 12.22
C TYR A 286 -3.56 -5.94 12.84
N ARG A 287 -3.77 -4.63 13.06
CA ARG A 287 -2.80 -3.73 13.71
C ARG A 287 -2.29 -4.27 15.06
N GLN A 288 -3.15 -4.94 15.85
CA GLN A 288 -2.69 -5.53 17.11
C GLN A 288 -1.77 -6.72 16.89
N GLN A 289 -2.06 -7.59 15.91
CA GLN A 289 -1.14 -8.66 15.52
C GLN A 289 0.21 -8.11 15.05
N VAL A 290 0.23 -7.04 14.22
CA VAL A 290 1.49 -6.35 13.83
C VAL A 290 2.29 -5.93 15.06
N ALA A 291 1.64 -5.26 16.02
CA ALA A 291 2.30 -4.81 17.26
C ALA A 291 2.81 -5.97 18.13
N LYS A 292 2.07 -7.08 18.22
CA LYS A 292 2.49 -8.27 18.98
C LYS A 292 3.66 -9.01 18.32
N ILE A 293 3.67 -9.13 17.00
CA ILE A 293 4.78 -9.76 16.25
C ILE A 293 6.05 -8.92 16.39
N LYS A 294 5.97 -7.58 16.18
CA LYS A 294 7.12 -6.69 16.36
C LYS A 294 7.69 -6.77 17.78
N LYS A 295 6.85 -6.63 18.81
CA LYS A 295 7.28 -6.76 20.21
C LYS A 295 7.90 -8.12 20.54
N ALA A 296 7.41 -9.19 19.92
CA ALA A 296 7.98 -10.53 20.12
C ALA A 296 9.35 -10.67 19.44
N LEU A 297 9.54 -10.10 18.24
CA LEU A 297 10.84 -10.09 17.53
C LEU A 297 11.87 -9.17 18.22
N GLU A 298 11.45 -8.00 18.71
CA GLU A 298 12.28 -7.12 19.55
C GLU A 298 12.84 -7.85 20.79
N ALA A 299 12.05 -8.73 21.41
CA ALA A 299 12.48 -9.55 22.56
C ALA A 299 13.50 -10.66 22.20
N PHE A 300 13.72 -10.92 20.91
CA PHE A 300 14.79 -11.79 20.38
C PHE A 300 15.89 -10.99 19.67
N GLU A 301 15.98 -9.67 19.90
CA GLU A 301 16.98 -8.76 19.29
C GLU A 301 16.87 -8.65 17.76
N MET A 302 15.67 -8.87 17.20
CA MET A 302 15.37 -8.88 15.76
C MET A 302 14.41 -7.73 15.34
N PRO A 303 14.73 -6.44 15.54
CA PRO A 303 13.78 -5.34 15.35
C PRO A 303 13.48 -4.97 13.88
N SER A 304 14.35 -5.35 12.92
CA SER A 304 14.36 -4.78 11.56
C SER A 304 13.31 -5.35 10.61
N PHE A 305 12.57 -6.38 11.01
CA PHE A 305 11.62 -7.08 10.15
C PHE A 305 10.47 -6.20 9.65
N LYS A 306 10.18 -6.29 8.35
CA LYS A 306 8.97 -5.71 7.78
C LYS A 306 7.75 -6.54 8.23
N VAL A 307 6.97 -5.97 9.15
CA VAL A 307 5.67 -6.50 9.59
C VAL A 307 4.60 -5.44 9.32
N GLY A 308 3.50 -5.81 8.64
CA GLY A 308 2.47 -4.86 8.23
C GLY A 308 1.23 -5.49 7.58
N SER A 309 0.30 -4.65 7.12
CA SER A 309 -0.86 -5.07 6.34
C SER A 309 -0.54 -5.27 4.85
N VAL A 310 -1.46 -5.86 4.08
CA VAL A 310 -1.28 -6.11 2.63
C VAL A 310 -0.97 -4.81 1.87
N GLU A 311 -1.67 -3.73 2.22
CA GLU A 311 -1.48 -2.38 1.67
C GLU A 311 -0.04 -1.87 1.91
N GLN A 312 0.57 -2.18 3.06
CA GLN A 312 1.95 -1.78 3.39
C GLN A 312 3.03 -2.60 2.67
N PHE A 313 2.65 -3.68 1.98
CA PHE A 313 3.47 -4.52 1.12
C PHE A 313 3.19 -4.33 -0.37
N GLN A 314 2.23 -3.46 -0.73
CA GLN A 314 1.95 -3.09 -2.10
C GLN A 314 3.20 -2.47 -2.77
N GLY A 315 3.47 -2.84 -4.03
CA GLY A 315 4.71 -2.50 -4.74
C GLY A 315 6.01 -3.15 -4.19
N GLN A 316 5.99 -3.76 -3.01
CA GLN A 316 7.13 -4.48 -2.43
C GLN A 316 7.03 -5.98 -2.70
N GLU A 317 8.15 -6.67 -2.50
CA GLU A 317 8.33 -8.12 -2.69
C GLU A 317 9.41 -8.62 -1.72
N ARG A 318 9.41 -9.92 -1.39
CA ARG A 318 10.35 -10.57 -0.47
C ARG A 318 10.64 -12.00 -0.94
N GLU A 319 11.79 -12.55 -0.55
CA GLU A 319 12.10 -13.95 -0.83
C GLU A 319 11.13 -14.87 -0.08
N VAL A 320 10.90 -14.57 1.21
CA VAL A 320 9.93 -15.26 2.06
C VAL A 320 8.81 -14.32 2.48
N ILE A 321 7.56 -14.76 2.35
CA ILE A 321 6.41 -14.11 2.98
C ILE A 321 5.74 -15.07 3.95
N ILE A 322 5.46 -14.56 5.15
CA ILE A 322 4.67 -15.24 6.18
C ILE A 322 3.35 -14.49 6.34
N ILE A 323 2.22 -15.15 6.16
CA ILE A 323 0.88 -14.59 6.35
C ILE A 323 0.30 -15.12 7.66
N SER A 324 -0.07 -14.22 8.59
CA SER A 324 -0.82 -14.55 9.82
C SER A 324 -2.26 -14.05 9.70
N THR A 325 -3.21 -14.98 9.72
CA THR A 325 -4.64 -14.73 9.47
C THR A 325 -5.42 -14.35 10.74
N VAL A 326 -4.88 -14.68 11.92
CA VAL A 326 -5.34 -14.33 13.27
C VAL A 326 -6.64 -15.00 13.71
N ARG A 327 -7.71 -14.87 12.93
CA ARG A 327 -9.07 -15.23 13.35
C ARG A 327 -9.19 -16.74 13.59
N SER A 328 -9.62 -17.13 14.79
CA SER A 328 -9.79 -18.53 15.19
C SER A 328 -11.19 -18.88 15.71
N THR A 329 -12.04 -17.90 15.99
CA THR A 329 -13.39 -18.09 16.51
C THR A 329 -14.48 -17.93 15.45
N VAL A 330 -15.41 -18.89 15.40
CA VAL A 330 -16.70 -18.74 14.73
C VAL A 330 -17.71 -18.23 15.74
N LYS A 331 -18.22 -17.01 15.54
CA LYS A 331 -19.53 -16.64 16.10
C LYS A 331 -20.60 -17.08 15.12
N HIS A 332 -21.57 -17.86 15.59
CA HIS A 332 -22.51 -18.61 14.75
C HIS A 332 -23.67 -17.77 14.15
N ASN A 333 -23.57 -16.45 14.14
CA ASN A 333 -24.57 -15.58 13.52
C ASN A 333 -24.25 -15.40 12.02
N GLU A 334 -25.26 -15.39 11.15
CA GLU A 334 -25.03 -15.24 9.70
C GLU A 334 -24.45 -13.87 9.34
N PHE A 335 -24.86 -12.81 10.06
CA PHE A 335 -24.20 -11.50 10.04
C PHE A 335 -22.69 -11.58 10.30
N ASP A 336 -22.27 -12.49 11.18
CA ASP A 336 -20.87 -12.63 11.60
C ASP A 336 -20.00 -13.40 10.57
N LYS A 337 -20.59 -14.11 9.58
CA LYS A 337 -19.80 -14.75 8.50
C LYS A 337 -19.07 -13.69 7.65
N PHE A 338 -19.78 -12.66 7.21
CA PHE A 338 -19.21 -11.55 6.42
C PHE A 338 -18.30 -10.65 7.27
N PHE A 339 -18.67 -10.35 8.52
CA PHE A 339 -17.89 -9.43 9.36
C PHE A 339 -16.63 -10.06 9.97
N ASN A 340 -16.61 -11.37 10.29
CA ASN A 340 -15.42 -11.96 10.93
C ASN A 340 -14.25 -12.16 9.97
N LEU A 341 -14.52 -12.49 8.70
CA LEU A 341 -13.50 -12.61 7.66
C LEU A 341 -13.23 -11.30 6.91
N GLY A 342 -13.95 -10.21 7.16
CA GLY A 342 -14.11 -9.08 6.22
C GLY A 342 -12.85 -8.46 5.56
N PHE A 343 -11.66 -8.55 6.16
CA PHE A 343 -10.41 -8.18 5.49
C PHE A 343 -9.85 -9.31 4.60
N LEU A 344 -9.92 -10.55 5.06
CA LEU A 344 -9.47 -11.77 4.39
C LEU A 344 -10.37 -12.16 3.21
N SER A 345 -11.67 -11.83 3.25
CA SER A 345 -12.62 -12.10 2.16
C SER A 345 -12.49 -11.16 0.95
N ASN A 346 -11.57 -10.19 0.99
CA ASN A 346 -11.30 -9.33 -0.16
C ASN A 346 -10.32 -10.06 -1.11
N HIS A 347 -10.83 -10.46 -2.26
CA HIS A 347 -10.08 -11.24 -3.26
C HIS A 347 -8.84 -10.50 -3.81
N ARG A 348 -8.88 -9.16 -3.93
CA ARG A 348 -7.72 -8.34 -4.35
C ARG A 348 -6.62 -8.36 -3.29
N ARG A 349 -6.97 -8.31 -2.00
CA ARG A 349 -6.02 -8.46 -0.88
C ARG A 349 -5.39 -9.85 -0.86
N PHE A 350 -6.19 -10.90 -1.05
CA PHE A 350 -5.69 -12.27 -1.17
C PHE A 350 -4.65 -12.38 -2.30
N ASN A 351 -5.00 -11.93 -3.51
CA ASN A 351 -4.11 -11.95 -4.67
C ASN A 351 -2.79 -11.19 -4.41
N VAL A 352 -2.87 -9.95 -3.90
CA VAL A 352 -1.66 -9.18 -3.54
C VAL A 352 -0.82 -9.93 -2.51
N ALA A 353 -1.41 -10.43 -1.42
CA ALA A 353 -0.70 -11.06 -0.31
C ALA A 353 0.10 -12.30 -0.73
N ILE A 354 -0.50 -13.22 -1.49
CA ILE A 354 0.18 -14.45 -1.92
C ILE A 354 1.24 -14.18 -3.00
N THR A 355 1.04 -13.16 -3.85
CA THR A 355 1.99 -12.77 -4.91
C THR A 355 3.15 -11.88 -4.44
N ARG A 356 3.28 -11.64 -3.12
CA ARG A 356 4.45 -10.94 -2.54
C ARG A 356 5.68 -11.84 -2.38
N ALA A 357 5.48 -13.15 -2.31
CA ALA A 357 6.54 -14.14 -2.15
C ALA A 357 7.23 -14.43 -3.48
N LYS A 358 8.57 -14.39 -3.50
CA LYS A 358 9.37 -14.85 -4.65
C LYS A 358 9.70 -16.34 -4.55
N SER A 359 10.07 -16.80 -3.36
CA SER A 359 10.77 -18.08 -3.18
C SER A 359 10.05 -19.03 -2.23
N LEU A 360 9.45 -18.51 -1.15
CA LEU A 360 8.68 -19.27 -0.17
C LEU A 360 7.47 -18.47 0.32
N LEU A 361 6.29 -19.10 0.33
CA LEU A 361 5.08 -18.59 0.96
C LEU A 361 4.67 -19.49 2.14
N VAL A 362 4.53 -18.90 3.33
CA VAL A 362 4.02 -19.60 4.52
C VAL A 362 2.72 -18.94 4.97
N ILE A 363 1.67 -19.73 5.16
CA ILE A 363 0.39 -19.30 5.71
C ILE A 363 0.21 -19.92 7.10
N ILE A 364 -0.18 -19.09 8.07
CA ILE A 364 -0.45 -19.50 9.45
C ILE A 364 -1.86 -19.05 9.81
N GLY A 365 -2.72 -19.99 10.19
CA GLY A 365 -4.11 -19.67 10.46
C GLY A 365 -4.98 -20.85 10.88
N ASN A 366 -6.19 -20.55 11.34
CA ASN A 366 -7.16 -21.59 11.67
C ASN A 366 -7.88 -22.06 10.40
N PRO A 367 -7.68 -23.31 9.95
CA PRO A 367 -8.25 -23.79 8.70
C PRO A 367 -9.79 -23.79 8.75
N TYR A 368 -10.40 -24.11 9.90
CA TYR A 368 -11.86 -24.12 10.10
C TYR A 368 -12.51 -22.72 10.03
N ILE A 369 -11.72 -21.65 10.06
CA ILE A 369 -12.19 -20.28 9.81
C ILE A 369 -11.94 -19.89 8.37
N ILE A 370 -10.75 -20.19 7.86
CA ILE A 370 -10.28 -19.68 6.57
C ILE A 370 -11.04 -20.27 5.38
N THR A 371 -11.50 -21.53 5.46
CA THR A 371 -12.18 -22.22 4.36
C THR A 371 -13.56 -21.66 4.01
N LYS A 372 -14.09 -20.72 4.81
CA LYS A 372 -15.34 -20.04 4.49
C LYS A 372 -15.20 -18.95 3.42
N ASP A 373 -13.97 -18.57 3.08
CA ASP A 373 -13.69 -17.84 1.83
C ASP A 373 -13.15 -18.82 0.78
N ARG A 374 -13.74 -18.76 -0.43
CA ARG A 374 -13.44 -19.69 -1.51
C ARG A 374 -11.97 -19.66 -1.97
N HIS A 375 -11.30 -18.51 -1.92
CA HIS A 375 -9.92 -18.36 -2.40
C HIS A 375 -8.95 -18.94 -1.37
N TRP A 376 -9.24 -18.73 -0.08
CA TRP A 376 -8.48 -19.34 1.01
C TRP A 376 -8.72 -20.85 1.15
N ASP A 377 -9.95 -21.37 0.94
CA ASP A 377 -10.14 -22.82 0.84
C ASP A 377 -9.33 -23.39 -0.32
N ARG A 378 -9.43 -22.81 -1.53
CA ARG A 378 -8.63 -23.24 -2.70
C ARG A 378 -7.12 -23.25 -2.40
N LEU A 379 -6.59 -22.24 -1.71
CA LEU A 379 -5.18 -22.24 -1.28
C LEU A 379 -4.85 -23.33 -0.27
N LEU A 380 -5.72 -23.57 0.71
CA LEU A 380 -5.55 -24.64 1.69
C LEU A 380 -5.61 -26.03 1.05
N ARG A 381 -6.55 -26.27 0.13
CA ARG A 381 -6.66 -27.53 -0.64
C ARG A 381 -5.43 -27.71 -1.52
N TYR A 382 -5.02 -26.68 -2.26
CA TYR A 382 -3.80 -26.70 -3.08
C TYR A 382 -2.55 -27.04 -2.25
N CYS A 383 -2.43 -26.55 -1.02
CA CYS A 383 -1.36 -26.97 -0.11
C CYS A 383 -1.49 -28.43 0.33
N ALA A 384 -2.70 -28.87 0.70
CA ALA A 384 -2.96 -30.23 1.18
C ALA A 384 -2.77 -31.30 0.09
N ASP A 385 -3.25 -31.05 -1.12
CA ASP A 385 -3.17 -31.95 -2.27
C ASP A 385 -1.71 -32.13 -2.75
N ASN A 386 -0.88 -31.09 -2.59
CA ASN A 386 0.57 -31.15 -2.81
C ASN A 386 1.37 -31.66 -1.57
N GLY A 387 0.67 -32.14 -0.53
CA GLY A 387 1.27 -32.70 0.68
C GLY A 387 1.94 -31.67 1.61
N SER A 388 1.77 -30.37 1.38
CA SER A 388 2.43 -29.27 2.09
C SER A 388 1.52 -28.58 3.12
N TYR A 389 0.92 -29.39 3.98
CA TYR A 389 0.09 -28.96 5.09
C TYR A 389 0.61 -29.52 6.42
N GLN A 390 0.57 -28.72 7.48
CA GLN A 390 0.95 -29.11 8.85
C GLN A 390 -0.03 -28.56 9.88
N GLY A 391 -0.04 -29.13 11.09
CA GLY A 391 -0.76 -28.60 12.24
C GLY A 391 -2.01 -29.41 12.61
N CYS A 392 -3.09 -28.73 12.99
CA CYS A 392 -4.35 -29.37 13.36
C CYS A 392 -4.99 -30.13 12.17
N PRO A 393 -5.96 -31.04 12.39
CA PRO A 393 -6.61 -31.77 11.30
C PRO A 393 -7.25 -30.84 10.25
N LEU A 394 -7.22 -31.28 8.99
CA LEU A 394 -7.88 -30.58 7.90
C LEU A 394 -9.41 -30.62 8.08
N PRO A 395 -10.13 -29.50 7.86
CA PRO A 395 -11.58 -29.53 7.78
C PRO A 395 -12.03 -30.38 6.59
N PRO A 396 -13.17 -31.08 6.69
CA PRO A 396 -13.76 -31.74 5.53
C PRO A 396 -14.00 -30.72 4.41
N PRO A 397 -14.03 -31.12 3.13
CA PRO A 397 -14.57 -30.27 2.08
C PRO A 397 -15.99 -29.86 2.48
N GLU A 398 -16.31 -28.56 2.45
CA GLU A 398 -17.71 -28.16 2.42
C GLU A 398 -18.32 -28.76 1.15
N SER A 399 -19.52 -29.34 1.23
CA SER A 399 -20.20 -29.86 0.04
C SER A 399 -20.29 -28.73 -0.98
N PRO A 400 -20.07 -28.97 -2.29
CA PRO A 400 -20.18 -27.92 -3.28
C PRO A 400 -21.57 -27.29 -3.17
N TYR A 401 -21.61 -26.06 -2.64
CA TYR A 401 -22.71 -25.16 -2.91
C TYR A 401 -22.88 -25.17 -4.44
N SER A 402 -24.08 -25.49 -4.89
CA SER A 402 -24.38 -25.75 -6.30
C SER A 402 -23.66 -24.76 -7.19
N ASP A 403 -22.95 -25.29 -8.19
CA ASP A 403 -21.98 -24.60 -9.06
C ASP A 403 -22.66 -23.61 -10.04
N ASP A 404 -23.53 -22.76 -9.50
CA ASP A 404 -24.27 -21.75 -10.22
C ASP A 404 -23.44 -20.46 -10.21
N ALA A 405 -22.39 -20.49 -11.05
CA ALA A 405 -21.64 -19.32 -11.49
C ALA A 405 -22.54 -18.19 -12.08
N ARG A 406 -23.85 -18.43 -12.21
CA ARG A 406 -24.89 -17.47 -12.63
C ARG A 406 -25.55 -16.69 -11.49
N PHE A 407 -25.34 -17.05 -10.22
CA PHE A 407 -25.91 -16.26 -9.11
C PHE A 407 -25.11 -14.99 -8.77
N PHE A 408 -23.88 -14.87 -9.29
CA PHE A 408 -23.05 -13.67 -9.09
C PHE A 408 -23.10 -12.64 -10.23
N SER A 409 -23.52 -12.98 -11.46
CA SER A 409 -23.78 -11.90 -12.45
C SER A 409 -24.92 -11.00 -11.97
N LYS A 410 -25.96 -11.60 -11.38
CA LYS A 410 -27.17 -10.90 -10.96
C LYS A 410 -27.04 -10.00 -9.73
N TYR A 411 -25.90 -10.00 -9.03
CA TYR A 411 -25.62 -9.05 -7.94
C TYR A 411 -24.72 -7.88 -8.35
N ASP A 412 -24.02 -7.98 -9.49
CA ASP A 412 -23.27 -6.86 -10.09
C ASP A 412 -24.03 -6.19 -11.27
N GLU A 413 -25.03 -6.85 -11.87
CA GLU A 413 -25.81 -6.32 -13.01
C GLU A 413 -27.00 -5.40 -12.61
N ASP A 414 -27.45 -5.40 -11.35
CA ASP A 414 -28.72 -4.76 -10.93
C ASP A 414 -28.57 -3.34 -10.32
N GLN A 415 -27.51 -2.60 -10.68
CA GLN A 415 -27.41 -1.15 -10.45
C GLN A 415 -26.87 -0.36 -11.65
N GLY A 416 -27.77 -0.01 -12.58
CA GLY A 416 -27.56 1.14 -13.47
C GLY A 416 -28.08 1.02 -14.90
N GLY A 417 -29.35 1.38 -15.14
CA GLY A 417 -29.86 1.57 -16.50
C GLY A 417 -31.37 1.85 -16.58
N PRO A 418 -31.82 3.01 -17.10
CA PRO A 418 -33.23 3.35 -17.14
C PRO A 418 -33.94 2.80 -18.39
N SER A 419 -35.16 2.32 -18.22
CA SER A 419 -36.14 2.25 -19.31
C SER A 419 -37.54 2.56 -18.78
N GLY A 420 -38.12 3.64 -19.30
CA GLY A 420 -39.51 4.00 -18.99
C GLY A 420 -40.47 3.30 -19.93
N GLN A 421 -41.59 2.81 -19.39
CA GLN A 421 -42.84 2.69 -20.13
C GLN A 421 -44.03 2.73 -19.14
N ASP A 422 -45.03 3.54 -19.50
CA ASP A 422 -46.26 3.77 -18.74
C ASP A 422 -47.03 2.47 -18.43
N TYR A 423 -47.58 2.36 -17.22
CA TYR A 423 -48.94 1.83 -16.98
C TYR A 423 -49.54 2.38 -15.67
N SER A 424 -50.27 3.50 -15.81
CA SER A 424 -51.61 3.77 -15.24
C SER A 424 -52.12 3.08 -13.94
N GLN A 425 -52.64 3.94 -13.05
CA GLN A 425 -53.76 3.74 -12.09
C GLN A 425 -53.51 3.26 -10.63
N GLU A 426 -53.63 4.26 -9.73
CA GLU A 426 -54.20 4.29 -8.35
C GLU A 426 -54.15 3.08 -7.39
N PRO A 427 -53.68 3.30 -6.14
CA PRO A 427 -54.10 2.55 -4.95
C PRO A 427 -55.17 3.32 -4.15
N ALA A 428 -56.26 2.64 -3.79
CA ALA A 428 -57.39 3.23 -3.06
C ALA A 428 -57.55 2.68 -1.61
N TYR A 429 -57.47 3.60 -0.63
CA TYR A 429 -58.07 3.58 0.71
C TYR A 429 -57.71 2.49 1.76
N CYS A 430 -57.11 2.97 2.87
CA CYS A 430 -57.54 2.91 4.29
C CYS A 430 -58.02 1.56 4.92
N ASN A 431 -57.90 1.31 6.23
CA ASN A 431 -57.70 2.17 7.41
C ASN A 431 -57.24 1.31 8.61
N TYR A 432 -56.64 1.88 9.66
CA TYR A 432 -57.07 1.67 11.06
C TYR A 432 -56.29 2.57 12.05
N ASN A 433 -57.03 3.34 12.84
CA ASN A 433 -56.50 4.19 13.92
C ASN A 433 -56.12 3.37 15.16
N GLN A 434 -55.08 3.78 15.90
CA GLN A 434 -55.14 4.17 17.33
C GLN A 434 -53.74 4.46 17.92
N GLU A 435 -53.53 5.68 18.42
CA GLU A 435 -52.59 6.05 19.49
C GLU A 435 -53.40 6.37 20.78
N PRO A 436 -52.84 6.84 21.92
CA PRO A 436 -51.44 6.90 22.40
C PRO A 436 -51.25 6.36 23.85
N VAL A 437 -49.99 6.19 24.33
CA VAL A 437 -49.62 6.40 25.76
C VAL A 437 -48.14 6.81 25.89
N TYR A 438 -47.86 7.92 26.58
CA TYR A 438 -46.55 8.22 27.20
C TYR A 438 -46.77 9.01 28.51
N CYS A 439 -46.17 8.58 29.62
CA CYS A 439 -46.22 9.28 30.92
C CYS A 439 -44.91 9.14 31.73
N ASN A 440 -44.19 10.27 31.81
CA ASN A 440 -43.27 10.85 32.83
C ASN A 440 -42.60 10.05 33.98
N TYR A 441 -41.43 10.58 34.36
CA TYR A 441 -40.91 11.00 35.70
C TYR A 441 -39.37 10.77 35.75
N ASP A 442 -38.49 11.61 36.35
CA ASP A 442 -38.64 12.82 37.18
C ASP A 442 -37.36 13.72 37.12
N ASP A 443 -37.43 14.97 37.62
CA ASP A 443 -36.34 15.98 37.67
C ASP A 443 -35.62 16.09 39.04
N GLN A 444 -34.40 16.66 39.05
CA GLN A 444 -33.70 17.38 40.16
C GLN A 444 -32.34 17.92 39.63
N GLU A 445 -31.81 19.14 39.93
CA GLU A 445 -32.18 20.26 40.81
C GLU A 445 -31.34 21.56 40.38
N PRO A 446 -31.27 22.73 41.07
CA PRO A 446 -32.09 23.93 40.79
C PRO A 446 -31.39 25.32 40.56
N SER A 447 -32.18 26.31 40.09
CA SER A 447 -32.12 27.79 40.36
C SER A 447 -30.89 28.63 39.88
N ASP A 448 -30.95 29.96 39.60
CA ASP A 448 -31.92 31.02 39.98
C ASP A 448 -31.83 32.31 39.06
N PHE A 449 -32.86 33.19 39.09
CA PHE A 449 -33.00 34.58 38.52
C PHE A 449 -32.59 34.92 37.04
N GLY A 450 -33.29 35.76 36.24
CA GLY A 450 -34.61 36.40 36.37
C GLY A 450 -34.92 37.58 35.38
N SER A 451 -36.16 37.65 34.87
CA SER A 451 -36.96 38.84 34.42
C SER A 451 -36.75 39.61 33.07
N GLY A 452 -37.88 39.97 32.42
CA GLY A 452 -38.10 41.06 31.41
C GLY A 452 -38.38 40.59 29.95
N HIS A 453 -39.61 40.53 29.41
CA HIS A 453 -40.57 41.60 28.98
C HIS A 453 -39.92 42.76 28.16
N ASP A 454 -40.46 43.28 27.04
CA ASP A 454 -41.78 43.05 26.41
C ASP A 454 -41.84 43.38 24.89
N THR A 455 -42.96 43.01 24.26
CA THR A 455 -43.51 43.32 22.91
C THR A 455 -43.00 44.52 22.07
N GLY A 456 -43.10 44.41 20.72
CA GLY A 456 -43.27 45.59 19.84
C GLY A 456 -43.17 45.35 18.31
N VAL A 457 -44.28 45.42 17.58
CA VAL A 457 -44.39 45.25 16.11
C VAL A 457 -44.36 46.59 15.37
N ALA A 458 -43.64 46.70 14.23
CA ALA A 458 -44.05 47.44 13.01
C ALA A 458 -43.03 47.34 11.85
N GLN A 459 -43.51 47.09 10.62
CA GLN A 459 -42.84 47.53 9.37
C GLN A 459 -43.48 48.86 8.89
N PRO A 460 -42.89 49.59 7.91
CA PRO A 460 -43.11 49.29 6.47
C PRO A 460 -41.88 49.52 5.55
N GLU A 461 -42.00 49.06 4.29
CA GLU A 461 -41.12 49.30 3.13
C GLU A 461 -41.34 50.73 2.50
N PRO A 462 -40.91 51.11 1.25
CA PRO A 462 -40.08 50.44 0.20
C PRO A 462 -39.07 51.38 -0.55
N ALA A 463 -38.66 50.98 -1.77
CA ALA A 463 -37.99 51.74 -2.87
C ALA A 463 -36.46 51.93 -2.78
N SER A 464 -35.67 51.96 -3.89
CA SER A 464 -35.94 51.71 -5.33
C SER A 464 -34.64 51.52 -6.16
N GLU A 465 -34.70 50.62 -7.15
CA GLU A 465 -34.17 50.63 -8.54
C GLU A 465 -32.81 51.26 -9.01
N ASN A 466 -32.30 50.62 -10.08
CA ASN A 466 -31.31 51.01 -11.12
C ASN A 466 -29.80 50.96 -10.74
N GLN A 467 -28.89 50.26 -11.44
CA GLN A 467 -28.60 49.91 -12.87
C GLN A 467 -27.62 50.83 -13.61
N GLU A 468 -26.88 50.23 -14.57
CA GLU A 468 -25.83 50.75 -15.47
C GLU A 468 -24.43 50.94 -14.81
N SER A 469 -23.28 50.38 -15.27
CA SER A 469 -22.66 50.10 -16.59
C SER A 469 -22.09 51.36 -17.28
N TRP A 470 -20.89 51.46 -17.89
CA TRP A 470 -19.92 50.52 -18.51
C TRP A 470 -18.48 51.10 -18.48
N SER A 471 -17.47 50.35 -19.00
CA SER A 471 -16.20 50.81 -19.64
C SER A 471 -15.16 51.58 -18.78
N GLU A 472 -13.87 51.68 -19.09
CA GLU A 472 -12.81 50.91 -19.79
C GLU A 472 -11.51 51.78 -19.68
N GLU A 473 -10.38 51.28 -20.20
CA GLU A 473 -9.11 52.00 -20.51
C GLU A 473 -8.01 52.17 -19.43
N LEU A 474 -6.77 52.18 -19.96
CA LEU A 474 -5.44 52.22 -19.32
C LEU A 474 -4.95 53.67 -19.11
N PRO A 475 -3.77 53.86 -18.49
CA PRO A 475 -2.61 54.21 -19.34
C PRO A 475 -1.24 53.65 -18.88
N GLU A 476 -0.29 53.64 -19.82
CA GLU A 476 1.16 53.55 -19.60
C GLU A 476 1.76 54.97 -19.39
N ASP A 477 2.86 55.12 -18.63
CA ASP A 477 4.02 55.93 -19.07
C ASP A 477 5.29 55.66 -18.22
N GLU A 478 6.46 56.03 -18.75
CA GLU A 478 7.80 55.79 -18.22
C GLU A 478 8.31 56.88 -17.22
N SER A 479 9.28 56.55 -16.36
CA SER A 479 10.56 57.29 -16.24
C SER A 479 11.48 56.85 -15.07
N GLN A 480 12.77 56.70 -15.39
CA GLN A 480 13.92 56.85 -14.47
C GLN A 480 14.66 58.18 -14.83
N PRO A 481 15.77 58.61 -14.19
CA PRO A 481 16.53 58.06 -13.03
C PRO A 481 16.80 59.11 -11.92
N PHE A 482 17.54 58.75 -10.85
CA PHE A 482 18.62 59.60 -10.27
C PHE A 482 19.49 58.81 -9.26
N SER A 483 20.71 59.28 -9.02
CA SER A 483 21.79 58.55 -8.31
C SER A 483 22.50 59.39 -7.24
N ASN A 484 22.73 58.81 -6.06
CA ASN A 484 23.80 59.05 -5.06
C ASN A 484 24.12 60.49 -4.54
N PRO A 485 24.55 60.64 -3.26
CA PRO A 485 25.98 60.49 -2.93
C PRO A 485 26.34 59.85 -1.56
N GLN A 486 27.64 59.59 -1.39
CA GLN A 486 28.34 58.94 -0.26
C GLN A 486 28.51 59.81 1.01
N ALA A 487 28.91 59.16 2.12
CA ALA A 487 30.04 59.61 2.95
C ALA A 487 30.71 58.41 3.67
N ASP A 488 32.05 58.39 3.67
CA ASP A 488 32.93 57.29 4.14
C ASP A 488 33.58 57.57 5.52
N VAL A 489 34.44 56.63 5.98
CA VAL A 489 35.68 56.70 6.85
C VAL A 489 35.78 55.35 7.61
N GLU A 490 36.65 54.41 7.20
CA GLU A 490 38.09 54.22 7.58
C GLU A 490 38.31 53.93 9.10
N GLU A 491 39.23 53.07 9.56
CA GLU A 491 40.46 52.50 8.96
C GLU A 491 40.86 51.11 9.57
N THR A 492 41.99 50.53 9.15
CA THR A 492 42.46 49.13 9.40
C THR A 492 43.73 49.07 10.31
N PRO A 493 44.69 48.10 10.26
CA PRO A 493 44.70 46.61 10.22
C PRO A 493 45.62 45.96 11.32
N LYS A 494 45.77 44.61 11.36
CA LYS A 494 47.07 43.90 11.53
C LYS A 494 47.06 42.37 11.29
N GLN A 495 48.24 41.78 11.10
CA GLN A 495 48.54 40.40 10.66
C GLN A 495 49.15 39.51 11.79
N ASP A 496 49.69 38.35 11.38
CA ASP A 496 50.55 37.36 12.07
C ASP A 496 49.80 36.13 12.65
N GLY A 497 50.30 34.88 12.62
CA GLY A 497 51.51 34.28 12.04
C GLY A 497 51.84 32.90 12.70
N GLU A 498 52.42 31.96 11.94
CA GLU A 498 53.09 30.68 12.38
C GLU A 498 52.23 29.60 13.10
N GLU A 499 52.25 28.29 12.76
CA GLU A 499 53.28 27.23 12.76
C GLU A 499 53.61 26.58 14.13
N GLY A 500 53.70 25.23 14.19
CA GLY A 500 54.25 24.48 15.35
C GLY A 500 53.64 23.09 15.61
N ALA A 501 54.48 22.06 15.81
CA ALA A 501 54.07 20.66 16.03
C ALA A 501 54.82 19.97 17.20
N ALA A 502 54.19 18.98 17.85
CA ALA A 502 54.78 17.88 18.68
C ALA A 502 53.61 16.95 19.18
N ALA A 503 53.64 15.62 19.33
CA ALA A 503 54.65 14.53 19.48
C ALA A 503 54.77 13.95 20.92
N ALA A 504 55.16 12.65 21.02
CA ALA A 504 55.31 11.76 22.21
C ALA A 504 54.01 11.08 22.74
N GLN A 505 53.84 9.73 22.78
CA GLN A 505 54.55 8.62 23.47
C GLN A 505 54.16 8.43 24.96
N GLY A 506 54.15 7.24 25.58
CA GLY A 506 54.22 5.84 25.07
C GLY A 506 52.91 5.08 25.38
N ASP A 507 52.81 3.81 25.80
CA ASP A 507 53.67 2.59 25.93
C ASP A 507 52.72 1.41 26.34
N ALA A 508 53.07 0.13 26.55
CA ALA A 508 53.95 -0.89 25.93
C ALA A 508 54.01 -2.13 26.89
N GLN A 509 53.75 -3.35 26.40
CA GLN A 509 54.06 -4.73 26.92
C GLN A 509 52.85 -5.69 26.69
N ALA A 510 52.91 -6.82 25.97
CA ALA A 510 53.84 -7.99 25.96
C ALA A 510 53.65 -8.91 27.19
N ASP A 511 53.68 -10.24 27.15
CA ASP A 511 53.59 -11.29 26.10
C ASP A 511 53.41 -12.66 26.84
N GLN A 512 53.06 -13.75 26.15
CA GLN A 512 53.33 -15.19 26.43
C GLN A 512 52.16 -16.16 26.19
N SER A 513 52.51 -17.27 25.55
CA SER A 513 51.71 -18.45 25.23
C SER A 513 51.82 -19.54 26.31
N LEU A 514 50.89 -20.53 26.31
CA LEU A 514 51.22 -21.95 26.50
C LEU A 514 50.04 -22.90 26.13
N THR A 515 50.45 -24.08 25.67
CA THR A 515 49.80 -25.23 25.01
C THR A 515 48.74 -26.04 25.76
N ASN A 516 47.88 -26.73 24.99
CA ASN A 516 47.14 -28.01 25.24
C ASN A 516 46.07 -27.98 26.36
N ASP A 517 44.90 -28.62 26.23
CA ASP A 517 44.66 -30.00 25.75
C ASP A 517 43.23 -30.20 25.21
N ASP A 518 43.00 -31.34 24.54
CA ASP A 518 41.69 -31.72 23.97
C ASP A 518 40.72 -32.35 25.00
N SER A 519 39.42 -32.37 24.64
CA SER A 519 38.27 -33.03 25.32
C SER A 519 37.42 -32.24 26.32
N GLN A 520 36.12 -32.55 26.34
CA GLN A 520 35.00 -31.91 27.07
C GLN A 520 34.37 -30.66 26.42
N LEU A 521 33.74 -30.85 25.26
CA LEU A 521 32.63 -30.02 24.78
C LEU A 521 31.35 -30.87 24.67
N GLN A 522 30.59 -30.94 25.77
CA GLN A 522 29.19 -31.39 25.79
C GLN A 522 28.38 -30.44 26.70
N ASP A 523 27.16 -30.11 26.26
CA ASP A 523 26.11 -29.38 26.97
C ASP A 523 26.48 -28.07 27.71
N ALA A 524 26.52 -26.97 26.95
CA ALA A 524 26.43 -25.61 27.50
C ALA A 524 25.73 -24.62 26.54
N GLY A 525 24.52 -24.95 26.07
CA GLY A 525 23.76 -24.09 25.12
C GLY A 525 22.24 -24.01 25.33
N ALA A 526 21.66 -24.83 26.20
CA ALA A 526 20.21 -24.94 26.37
C ALA A 526 19.69 -24.25 27.65
N GLY A 527 19.71 -22.92 27.69
CA GLY A 527 18.97 -22.19 28.72
C GLY A 527 19.46 -20.78 29.03
N LYS A 528 18.92 -19.76 28.33
CA LYS A 528 18.85 -18.38 28.86
C LYS A 528 17.90 -17.38 28.19
N TYR A 529 16.90 -17.82 27.42
CA TYR A 529 15.90 -16.91 26.81
C TYR A 529 14.48 -17.46 26.96
N THR A 530 13.75 -16.94 27.95
CA THR A 530 12.34 -17.28 28.22
C THR A 530 11.42 -16.16 27.75
N PHE A 531 10.24 -16.52 27.23
CA PHE A 531 9.20 -15.56 26.82
C PHE A 531 8.74 -14.66 27.99
N PRO A 532 8.12 -13.49 27.70
CA PRO A 532 7.60 -12.59 28.74
C PRO A 532 6.54 -13.25 29.65
N PRO A 533 6.32 -12.76 30.88
CA PRO A 533 5.30 -13.30 31.78
C PRO A 533 3.91 -13.36 31.10
N GLY A 534 3.27 -14.54 31.14
CA GLY A 534 1.99 -14.80 30.47
C GLY A 534 2.10 -15.26 29.00
N TRP A 535 3.29 -15.69 28.57
CA TRP A 535 3.53 -16.36 27.29
C TRP A 535 4.14 -17.74 27.56
N CYS A 536 3.65 -18.78 26.88
CA CYS A 536 4.19 -20.13 26.96
C CYS A 536 5.00 -20.45 25.69
N ASP A 537 6.10 -21.18 25.87
CA ASP A 537 6.73 -21.87 24.74
C ASP A 537 5.82 -23.02 24.30
N VAL A 538 5.33 -22.94 23.07
CA VAL A 538 4.45 -23.94 22.44
C VAL A 538 5.12 -24.60 21.23
N SER A 539 6.42 -24.36 21.01
CA SER A 539 7.17 -24.88 19.87
C SER A 539 7.28 -26.41 19.83
N SER A 540 7.03 -27.07 20.97
CA SER A 540 7.15 -28.52 21.19
C SER A 540 5.81 -29.25 21.39
N ILE A 541 4.66 -28.58 21.28
CA ILE A 541 3.35 -29.22 21.47
C ILE A 541 2.91 -29.93 20.16
N PRO A 542 2.75 -31.27 20.15
CA PRO A 542 2.22 -31.97 18.98
C PRO A 542 0.73 -31.67 18.79
N ALA A 543 0.28 -31.58 17.54
CA ALA A 543 -1.07 -31.12 17.17
C ALA A 543 -2.24 -32.10 17.49
N THR A 544 -1.99 -33.12 18.31
CA THR A 544 -2.95 -34.15 18.71
C THR A 544 -2.84 -34.39 20.23
N GLY A 545 -3.78 -33.87 21.03
CA GLY A 545 -3.79 -34.17 22.47
C GLY A 545 -4.50 -33.18 23.39
N TRP A 546 -5.79 -32.90 23.16
CA TRP A 546 -6.71 -32.50 24.23
C TRP A 546 -7.99 -33.32 24.06
N GLY A 547 -8.06 -34.45 24.77
CA GLY A 547 -9.29 -35.20 24.98
C GLY A 547 -9.80 -34.90 26.38
N ASP A 548 -11.10 -34.58 26.45
CA ASP A 548 -11.95 -34.27 27.61
C ASP A 548 -11.53 -33.08 28.51
#